data_AF-A0A955JNP5-F1
#
_entry.id   AF-A0A955JNP5-F1
#
_cell.length_a   1.000
_cell.length_b   1.000
_cell.length_c   1.000
_cell.angle_alpha   90.00
_cell.angle_beta   90.00
_cell.angle_gamma   90.00
#
_symmetry.space_group_name_H-M   'P 1'
#
loop_
_entity.id
_entity.type
_entity.pdbx_description
1 polymer ?
#
loop_
_entity_poly.entity_id
_entity_poly.type
_entity_poly.pdbx_seq_one_letter_code
_entity_poly.pdbx_strand_id
1 'polypeptide(L)'
;MSSKNSLQEYCQKRQMPLPLYSVWQTADNMFQASVNLEDMVFWSGHCRRKKDAELDAAARALGAIEAKPVPTQTVEVSEGNYLIIDLENVGPKRANEMLAKYRGINIYVFASKNHPTWNKFAAEHVTRIETIPGRRDGADVQIAFHMGYLVHEVPPSSHFIIWTADHFGFALAECIRAHGHTSECTNEPCF
;
A
#
# COMPACT_ATOMS: atom_id res chain seq x y z
N MET A 1 -21.61 22.27 -8.86
CA MET A 1 -21.33 21.98 -7.43
C MET A 1 -19.94 21.36 -7.32
N SER A 2 -19.22 21.60 -6.22
CA SER A 2 -17.87 21.05 -6.00
C SER A 2 -17.95 19.56 -5.65
N SER A 3 -17.07 18.72 -6.20
CA SER A 3 -17.02 17.28 -5.91
C SER A 3 -16.90 16.98 -4.41
N LYS A 4 -16.22 17.83 -3.63
CA LYS A 4 -16.15 17.70 -2.17
C LYS A 4 -17.52 17.86 -1.50
N ASN A 5 -18.32 18.81 -1.98
CA ASN A 5 -19.65 19.09 -1.42
C ASN A 5 -20.61 17.96 -1.80
N SER A 6 -20.58 17.51 -3.05
CA SER A 6 -21.40 16.39 -3.51
C SER A 6 -21.10 15.09 -2.75
N LEU A 7 -19.82 14.83 -2.45
CA LEU A 7 -19.43 13.67 -1.66
C LEU A 7 -19.87 13.79 -0.19
N GLN A 8 -19.74 14.98 0.39
CA GLN A 8 -20.21 15.25 1.74
C GLN A 8 -21.74 15.07 1.88
N GLU A 9 -22.51 15.60 0.93
CA GLU A 9 -23.97 15.43 0.90
C GLU A 9 -24.35 13.95 0.75
N TYR A 10 -23.60 13.18 -0.04
CA TYR A 10 -23.80 11.74 -0.18
C TYR A 10 -23.61 11.02 1.16
N CYS A 11 -22.49 11.27 1.86
CA CYS A 11 -22.21 10.65 3.17
C CYS A 11 -23.30 11.00 4.19
N GLN A 12 -23.72 12.26 4.24
CA GLN A 12 -24.78 12.72 5.14
C GLN A 12 -26.13 12.05 4.86
N LYS A 13 -26.53 11.94 3.59
CA LYS A 13 -27.78 11.27 3.20
C LYS A 13 -27.80 9.78 3.55
N ARG A 14 -26.64 9.13 3.59
CA ARG A 14 -26.49 7.70 3.90
C ARG A 14 -26.08 7.42 5.35
N GLN A 15 -26.07 8.44 6.21
CA GLN A 15 -25.62 8.32 7.62
C GLN A 15 -24.20 7.75 7.76
N MET A 16 -23.35 7.98 6.76
CA MET A 16 -21.94 7.61 6.79
C MET A 16 -21.10 8.68 7.50
N PRO A 17 -19.92 8.33 8.03
CA PRO A 17 -18.93 9.31 8.48
C PRO A 17 -18.58 10.31 7.38
N LEU A 18 -18.25 11.54 7.79
CA LEU A 18 -17.84 12.58 6.84
C LEU A 18 -16.50 12.21 6.18
N PRO A 19 -16.30 12.56 4.89
CA PRO A 19 -15.06 12.27 4.18
C PRO A 19 -13.85 12.96 4.82
N LEU A 20 -12.82 12.18 5.12
CA LEU A 20 -11.56 12.69 5.66
C LEU A 20 -10.55 12.88 4.53
N TYR A 21 -10.00 14.09 4.38
CA TYR A 21 -9.02 14.40 3.35
C TYR A 21 -7.62 14.50 3.95
N SER A 22 -6.67 13.84 3.31
CA SER A 22 -5.23 14.01 3.56
C SER A 22 -4.57 14.53 2.30
N VAL A 23 -3.72 15.55 2.43
CA VAL A 23 -3.02 16.16 1.29
C VAL A 23 -1.55 16.31 1.63
N TRP A 24 -0.68 15.85 0.74
CA TRP A 24 0.77 16.01 0.87
C TRP A 24 1.36 16.56 -0.43
N GLN A 25 2.54 17.16 -0.28
CA GLN A 25 3.33 17.65 -1.39
C GLN A 25 4.34 16.56 -1.76
N THR A 26 4.40 16.22 -3.03
CA THR A 26 5.33 15.25 -3.60
C THR A 26 6.68 15.92 -3.92
N ALA A 27 7.72 15.11 -4.09
CA ALA A 27 9.10 15.60 -4.29
C ALA A 27 9.27 16.49 -5.55
N ASP A 28 8.38 16.34 -6.54
CA ASP A 28 8.29 17.13 -7.77
C ASP A 28 7.54 18.47 -7.62
N ASN A 29 7.31 18.92 -6.38
CA ASN A 29 6.50 20.11 -6.06
C ASN A 29 5.04 20.03 -6.54
N MET A 30 4.53 18.82 -6.78
CA MET A 30 3.12 18.58 -7.03
C MET A 30 2.40 18.23 -5.72
N PHE A 31 1.08 18.18 -5.76
CA PHE A 31 0.22 17.84 -4.64
C PHE A 31 -0.59 16.61 -4.97
N GLN A 32 -0.67 15.71 -4.01
CA GLN A 32 -1.54 14.54 -4.06
C GLN A 32 -2.42 14.53 -2.81
N ALA A 33 -3.62 13.97 -2.95
CA ALA A 33 -4.59 13.89 -1.88
C ALA A 33 -5.23 12.50 -1.84
N SER A 34 -5.63 12.07 -0.66
CA SER A 34 -6.53 10.96 -0.46
C SER A 34 -7.81 11.43 0.23
N VAL A 35 -8.92 10.76 -0.09
CA VAL A 35 -10.18 10.88 0.64
C VAL A 35 -10.56 9.52 1.21
N ASN A 36 -10.75 9.47 2.53
CA ASN A 36 -11.16 8.28 3.25
C ASN A 36 -12.68 8.34 3.50
N LEU A 37 -13.35 7.26 3.11
CA LEU A 37 -14.76 6.99 3.27
C LEU A 37 -14.92 5.62 3.94
N GLU A 38 -15.08 5.62 5.26
CA GLU A 38 -15.26 4.39 6.06
C GLU A 38 -14.09 3.42 5.87
N ASP A 39 -14.28 2.34 5.10
CA ASP A 39 -13.26 1.32 4.81
C ASP A 39 -12.60 1.50 3.43
N MET A 40 -12.88 2.59 2.72
CA MET A 40 -12.38 2.86 1.37
C MET A 40 -11.55 4.14 1.31
N VAL A 41 -10.42 4.08 0.59
CA VAL A 41 -9.55 5.25 0.35
C VAL A 41 -9.42 5.49 -1.14
N PHE A 42 -9.70 6.72 -1.57
CA PHE A 42 -9.60 7.14 -2.97
C PHE A 42 -8.50 8.18 -3.12
N TRP A 43 -7.61 7.98 -4.09
CA TRP A 43 -6.42 8.81 -4.31
C TRP A 43 -6.59 9.71 -5.53
N SER A 44 -6.09 10.94 -5.42
CA SER A 44 -5.94 11.84 -6.57
C SER A 44 -4.72 11.46 -7.41
N GLY A 45 -4.71 11.94 -8.66
CA GLY A 45 -3.47 12.09 -9.42
C GLY A 45 -2.59 13.22 -8.88
N HIS A 46 -1.40 13.38 -9.48
CA HIS A 46 -0.52 14.51 -9.20
C HIS A 46 -1.12 15.82 -9.75
N CYS A 47 -1.35 16.78 -8.86
CA CYS A 47 -1.99 18.04 -9.17
C CYS A 47 -1.10 19.22 -8.80
N ARG A 48 -1.20 20.34 -9.52
CA ARG A 48 -0.37 21.53 -9.26
C ARG A 48 -0.79 22.32 -8.03
N ARG A 49 -1.98 22.05 -7.48
CA ARG A 49 -2.54 22.77 -6.32
C ARG A 49 -3.19 21.77 -5.38
N LYS A 50 -3.04 21.99 -4.07
CA LYS A 50 -3.69 21.19 -3.00
C LYS A 50 -5.19 21.01 -3.23
N LYS A 51 -5.87 22.11 -3.58
CA LYS A 51 -7.31 22.12 -3.84
C LYS A 51 -7.70 21.21 -5.01
N ASP A 52 -6.87 21.15 -6.06
CA ASP A 52 -7.16 20.32 -7.23
C ASP A 52 -6.99 18.84 -6.90
N ALA A 53 -5.98 18.50 -6.09
CA ALA A 53 -5.78 17.14 -5.58
C ALA A 53 -7.00 16.67 -4.76
N GLU A 54 -7.48 17.49 -3.82
CA GLU A 54 -8.67 17.16 -3.02
C GLU A 54 -9.94 17.00 -3.87
N LEU A 55 -10.11 17.85 -4.89
CA LEU A 55 -11.25 17.78 -5.80
C LEU A 55 -11.20 16.53 -6.67
N ASP A 56 -10.01 16.15 -7.16
CA ASP A 56 -9.81 14.95 -7.96
C ASP A 56 -10.04 13.67 -7.14
N ALA A 57 -9.53 13.62 -5.91
CA ALA A 57 -9.82 12.52 -4.97
C ALA A 57 -11.33 12.37 -4.73
N ALA A 58 -12.03 13.48 -4.48
CA ALA A 58 -13.48 13.48 -4.27
C ALA A 58 -14.27 13.06 -5.52
N ALA A 59 -13.83 13.48 -6.72
CA ALA A 59 -14.47 13.11 -7.97
C ALA A 59 -14.35 11.60 -8.26
N ARG A 60 -13.18 11.03 -7.98
CA ARG A 60 -12.93 9.58 -8.11
C ARG A 60 -13.77 8.77 -7.13
N ALA A 61 -13.90 9.24 -5.90
CA ALA A 61 -14.76 8.61 -4.90
C ALA A 61 -16.24 8.62 -5.33
N LEU A 62 -16.75 9.76 -5.80
CA LEU A 62 -18.13 9.86 -6.32
C LEU A 62 -18.38 8.97 -7.53
N GLY A 63 -17.43 8.92 -8.47
CA GLY A 63 -17.54 8.05 -9.64
C GLY A 63 -17.61 6.56 -9.27
N ALA A 64 -16.84 6.14 -8.27
CA ALA A 64 -16.89 4.77 -7.76
C ALA A 64 -18.22 4.45 -7.04
N ILE A 65 -18.84 5.45 -6.41
CA ILE A 65 -20.09 5.35 -5.67
C ILE A 65 -21.33 5.32 -6.57
N GLU A 66 -21.33 6.12 -7.65
CA GLU A 66 -22.47 6.25 -8.58
C GLU A 66 -22.59 5.06 -9.53
N ALA A 67 -21.50 4.32 -9.76
CA ALA A 67 -21.58 2.97 -10.29
C ALA A 67 -22.26 2.06 -9.24
N LYS A 68 -23.49 1.59 -9.53
CA LYS A 68 -24.40 0.80 -8.65
C LYS A 68 -23.71 -0.18 -7.67
N PRO A 69 -24.32 -0.41 -6.49
CA PRO A 69 -23.64 -1.02 -5.34
C PRO A 69 -23.30 -2.48 -5.62
N VAL A 70 -22.02 -2.83 -5.49
CA VAL A 70 -21.60 -4.23 -5.37
C VAL A 70 -22.14 -4.73 -4.03
N PRO A 71 -22.97 -5.80 -3.99
CA PRO A 71 -23.36 -6.44 -2.74
C PRO A 71 -22.11 -6.93 -2.04
N THR A 72 -22.14 -6.98 -0.70
CA THR A 72 -21.16 -7.69 0.14
C THR A 72 -20.67 -8.97 -0.55
N GLN A 73 -19.48 -8.89 -1.14
CA GLN A 73 -18.78 -10.01 -1.73
C GLN A 73 -17.39 -10.00 -1.13
N THR A 74 -16.97 -11.17 -0.66
CA THR A 74 -15.57 -11.57 -0.56
C THR A 74 -14.83 -11.00 -1.75
N VAL A 75 -14.12 -9.89 -1.55
CA VAL A 75 -13.36 -9.24 -2.63
C VAL A 75 -12.18 -10.14 -2.91
N GLU A 76 -12.20 -10.76 -4.09
CA GLU A 76 -11.06 -11.48 -4.64
C GLU A 76 -9.84 -10.56 -4.63
N VAL A 77 -8.70 -11.14 -4.24
CA VAL A 77 -7.38 -10.51 -4.12
C VAL A 77 -7.19 -9.48 -5.25
N SER A 78 -7.00 -8.20 -4.91
CA SER A 78 -6.70 -7.21 -5.94
C SER A 78 -5.32 -7.56 -6.51
N GLU A 79 -5.24 -7.90 -7.79
CA GLU A 79 -4.02 -8.27 -8.56
C GLU A 79 -2.95 -7.15 -8.64
N GLY A 80 -3.00 -6.13 -7.79
CA GLY A 80 -2.16 -4.94 -7.88
C GLY A 80 -1.56 -4.46 -6.58
N ASN A 81 -1.76 -5.10 -5.43
CA ASN A 81 -1.17 -4.64 -4.16
C ASN A 81 -0.21 -5.68 -3.58
N TYR A 82 1.01 -5.23 -3.31
CA TYR A 82 2.12 -6.07 -2.85
C TYR A 82 2.75 -5.48 -1.60
N LEU A 83 2.85 -6.27 -0.54
CA LEU A 83 3.53 -5.90 0.70
C LEU A 83 4.81 -6.71 0.83
N ILE A 84 5.95 -6.03 0.85
CA ILE A 84 7.28 -6.60 0.93
C ILE A 84 7.81 -6.36 2.33
N ILE A 85 8.16 -7.42 3.05
CA ILE A 85 8.53 -7.33 4.46
C ILE A 85 9.92 -7.93 4.62
N ASP A 86 10.85 -7.09 5.06
CA ASP A 86 12.08 -7.58 5.65
C ASP A 86 11.84 -7.86 7.14
N LEU A 87 11.67 -9.14 7.47
CA LEU A 87 11.34 -9.54 8.82
C LEU A 87 12.54 -9.45 9.78
N GLU A 88 13.77 -9.46 9.28
CA GLU A 88 14.96 -9.31 10.12
C GLU A 88 15.05 -7.88 10.69
N ASN A 89 14.50 -6.92 9.96
CA ASN A 89 14.39 -5.52 10.35
C ASN A 89 13.05 -5.17 11.04
N VAL A 90 12.08 -6.09 11.06
CA VAL A 90 10.75 -5.89 11.66
C VAL A 90 10.53 -6.81 12.86
N GLY A 91 10.51 -6.23 14.06
CA GLY A 91 10.38 -6.98 15.31
C GLY A 91 9.13 -7.89 15.41
N PRO A 92 9.22 -9.03 16.14
CA PRO A 92 8.18 -10.07 16.22
C PRO A 92 6.76 -9.63 16.57
N LYS A 93 6.65 -8.59 17.41
CA LYS A 93 5.36 -8.10 17.91
C LYS A 93 4.63 -7.30 16.81
N ARG A 94 5.36 -6.41 16.13
CA ARG A 94 4.86 -5.57 15.03
C ARG A 94 4.38 -6.42 13.86
N ALA A 95 5.14 -7.47 13.54
CA ALA A 95 4.80 -8.45 12.52
C ALA A 95 3.38 -9.06 12.68
N ASN A 96 3.00 -9.47 13.90
CA ASN A 96 1.71 -10.15 14.13
C ASN A 96 0.53 -9.18 14.14
N GLU A 97 0.71 -7.98 14.70
CA GLU A 97 -0.31 -6.93 14.68
C GLU A 97 -0.63 -6.50 13.24
N MET A 98 0.38 -6.52 12.37
CA MET A 98 0.27 -6.16 10.97
C MET A 98 -0.53 -7.18 10.16
N LEU A 99 -0.27 -8.49 10.29
CA LEU A 99 -1.01 -9.52 9.55
C LEU A 99 -2.53 -9.49 9.80
N ALA A 100 -2.96 -9.01 10.96
CA ALA A 100 -4.37 -8.85 11.27
C ALA A 100 -5.01 -7.66 10.54
N LYS A 101 -4.20 -6.65 10.17
CA LYS A 101 -4.63 -5.37 9.59
C LYS A 101 -4.68 -5.39 8.06
N TYR A 102 -3.81 -6.16 7.40
CA TYR A 102 -3.69 -6.17 5.94
C TYR A 102 -4.32 -7.42 5.33
N ARG A 103 -5.59 -7.30 4.90
CA ARG A 103 -6.31 -8.33 4.14
C ARG A 103 -6.36 -7.94 2.65
N GLY A 104 -6.28 -8.92 1.75
CA GLY A 104 -6.42 -8.70 0.31
C GLY A 104 -5.17 -8.14 -0.40
N ILE A 105 -4.00 -8.26 0.23
CA ILE A 105 -2.70 -7.86 -0.31
C ILE A 105 -1.84 -9.11 -0.51
N ASN A 106 -1.03 -9.14 -1.57
CA ASN A 106 -0.03 -10.19 -1.75
C ASN A 106 1.17 -9.90 -0.85
N ILE A 107 1.38 -10.72 0.18
CA ILE A 107 2.41 -10.47 1.18
C ILE A 107 3.63 -11.34 0.88
N TYR A 108 4.80 -10.72 0.75
CA TYR A 108 6.09 -11.38 0.60
C TYR A 108 6.95 -11.11 1.83
N VAL A 109 7.31 -12.16 2.55
CA VAL A 109 8.07 -12.08 3.80
C VAL A 109 9.45 -12.69 3.61
N PHE A 110 10.48 -11.90 3.87
CA PHE A 110 11.88 -12.30 3.77
C PHE A 110 12.44 -12.46 5.17
N ALA A 111 12.92 -13.66 5.51
CA ALA A 111 13.59 -13.91 6.78
C ALA A 111 14.41 -15.20 6.75
N SER A 112 15.39 -15.31 7.62
CA SER A 112 16.05 -16.59 7.87
C SER A 112 15.09 -17.60 8.52
N LYS A 113 15.26 -18.90 8.21
CA LYS A 113 14.45 -20.00 8.79
C LYS A 113 14.41 -20.00 10.32
N ASN A 114 15.47 -19.50 10.95
CA ASN A 114 15.61 -19.46 12.40
C ASN A 114 14.94 -18.23 13.04
N HIS A 115 14.32 -17.34 12.24
CA HIS A 115 13.67 -16.15 12.76
C HIS A 115 12.48 -16.53 13.68
N PRO A 116 12.36 -15.92 14.89
CA PRO A 116 11.35 -16.31 15.88
C PRO A 116 9.90 -16.25 15.43
N THR A 117 9.60 -15.48 14.37
CA THR A 117 8.27 -15.34 13.79
C THR A 117 8.06 -16.02 12.45
N TRP A 118 9.07 -16.70 11.89
CA TRP A 118 9.00 -17.38 10.59
C TRP A 118 7.75 -18.28 10.43
N ASN A 119 7.40 -19.01 11.49
CA ASN A 119 6.26 -19.94 11.49
C ASN A 119 4.91 -19.26 11.73
N LYS A 120 4.89 -17.98 12.14
CA LYS A 120 3.65 -17.23 12.37
C LYS A 120 3.04 -16.68 11.07
N PHE A 121 3.84 -16.59 10.02
CA PHE A 121 3.45 -16.12 8.68
C PHE A 121 2.95 -17.26 7.78
N ALA A 122 2.22 -18.24 8.33
CA ALA A 122 1.76 -19.42 7.60
C ALA A 122 0.38 -19.24 6.93
N ALA A 123 -0.06 -18.00 6.68
CA ALA A 123 -1.35 -17.73 6.05
C ALA A 123 -1.30 -17.92 4.53
N GLU A 124 -2.43 -18.28 3.93
CA GLU A 124 -2.55 -18.64 2.50
C GLU A 124 -2.12 -17.52 1.53
N HIS A 125 -2.28 -16.25 1.94
CA HIS A 125 -1.92 -15.06 1.16
C HIS A 125 -0.50 -14.54 1.44
N VAL A 126 0.32 -15.32 2.15
CA VAL A 126 1.68 -14.94 2.53
C VAL A 126 2.69 -15.87 1.86
N THR A 127 3.48 -15.32 0.94
CA THR A 127 4.64 -15.97 0.35
C THR A 127 5.85 -15.75 1.24
N ARG A 128 6.39 -16.83 1.81
CA ARG A 128 7.60 -16.78 2.63
C ARG A 128 8.83 -17.11 1.80
N ILE A 129 9.83 -16.24 1.84
CA ILE A 129 11.10 -16.38 1.13
C ILE A 129 12.20 -16.46 2.18
N GLU A 130 12.87 -17.62 2.20
CA GLU A 130 13.96 -17.86 3.13
C GLU A 130 15.20 -17.09 2.68
N THR A 131 15.73 -16.27 3.58
CA THR A 131 16.99 -15.56 3.37
C THR A 131 18.19 -16.36 3.86
N ILE A 132 19.35 -16.14 3.22
CA ILE A 132 20.60 -16.79 3.61
C ILE A 132 21.04 -16.26 4.98
N PRO A 133 21.08 -17.10 6.03
CA PRO A 133 21.41 -16.64 7.37
C PRO A 133 22.87 -16.20 7.50
N GLY A 134 23.13 -15.24 8.40
CA GLY A 134 24.49 -14.86 8.82
C GLY A 134 25.25 -13.93 7.88
N ARG A 135 24.58 -13.37 6.85
CA ARG A 135 25.13 -12.31 5.99
C ARG A 135 24.41 -11.01 6.27
N ARG A 136 25.19 -9.96 6.57
CA ARG A 136 24.68 -8.63 6.98
C ARG A 136 23.70 -8.02 5.96
N ASP A 137 23.89 -8.31 4.67
CA ASP A 137 23.08 -7.75 3.56
C ASP A 137 22.40 -8.86 2.73
N GLY A 138 22.33 -10.09 3.27
CA GLY A 138 21.80 -11.25 2.53
C GLY A 138 20.31 -11.12 2.21
N ALA A 139 19.55 -10.51 3.13
CA ALA A 139 18.14 -10.22 2.94
C ALA A 139 17.92 -9.19 1.82
N ASP A 140 18.59 -8.03 1.89
CA ASP A 140 18.50 -6.95 0.90
C ASP A 140 18.74 -7.42 -0.53
N VAL A 141 19.82 -8.19 -0.73
CA VAL A 141 20.17 -8.72 -2.05
C VAL A 141 19.06 -9.62 -2.58
N GLN A 142 18.53 -10.50 -1.74
CA GLN A 142 17.47 -11.43 -2.15
C GLN A 142 16.13 -10.73 -2.38
N ILE A 143 15.81 -9.72 -1.57
CA ILE A 143 14.66 -8.84 -1.80
C ILE A 143 14.82 -8.15 -3.15
N ALA A 144 15.97 -7.55 -3.44
CA ALA A 144 16.20 -6.85 -4.72
C ALA A 144 16.03 -7.77 -5.93
N PHE A 145 16.59 -8.99 -5.89
CA PHE A 145 16.42 -9.98 -6.97
C PHE A 145 14.97 -10.39 -7.16
N HIS A 146 14.26 -10.67 -6.05
CA HIS A 146 12.86 -11.08 -6.12
C HIS A 146 11.97 -9.94 -6.62
N MET A 147 12.25 -8.71 -6.19
CA MET A 147 11.53 -7.52 -6.63
C MET A 147 11.75 -7.24 -8.11
N GLY A 148 12.96 -7.44 -8.62
CA GLY A 148 13.22 -7.31 -10.06
C GLY A 148 12.34 -8.25 -10.90
N TYR A 149 12.15 -9.48 -10.44
CA TYR A 149 11.21 -10.42 -11.05
C TYR A 149 9.76 -9.94 -10.91
N LEU A 150 9.34 -9.61 -9.68
CA LEU A 150 7.95 -9.27 -9.40
C LEU A 150 7.49 -8.01 -10.15
N VAL A 151 8.32 -6.97 -10.21
CA VAL A 151 8.08 -5.72 -10.95
C VAL A 151 7.89 -5.96 -12.46
N HIS A 152 8.49 -7.03 -13.01
CA HIS A 152 8.33 -7.40 -14.41
C HIS A 152 7.04 -8.20 -14.66
N GLU A 153 6.69 -9.10 -13.74
CA GLU A 153 5.56 -10.02 -13.90
C GLU A 153 4.21 -9.36 -13.65
N VAL A 154 4.16 -8.31 -12.82
CA VAL A 154 2.89 -7.72 -12.37
C VAL A 154 2.51 -6.49 -13.20
N PRO A 155 1.21 -6.15 -13.29
CA PRO A 155 0.76 -4.99 -14.07
C PRO A 155 1.43 -3.69 -13.61
N PRO A 156 1.80 -2.77 -14.52
CA PRO A 156 2.42 -1.48 -14.17
C PRO A 156 1.60 -0.60 -13.23
N SER A 157 0.28 -0.83 -13.14
CA SER A 157 -0.59 -0.15 -12.18
C SER A 157 -0.47 -0.67 -10.75
N SER A 158 0.47 -1.58 -10.47
CA SER A 158 0.61 -2.17 -9.14
C SER A 158 1.23 -1.20 -8.15
N HIS A 159 0.90 -1.42 -6.89
CA HIS A 159 1.37 -0.69 -5.73
C HIS A 159 2.19 -1.59 -4.81
N PHE A 160 3.37 -1.12 -4.44
CA PHE A 160 4.29 -1.83 -3.57
C PHE A 160 4.53 -1.08 -2.27
N ILE A 161 4.24 -1.75 -1.15
CA ILE A 161 4.55 -1.26 0.18
C ILE A 161 5.80 -2.01 0.63
N ILE A 162 6.91 -1.30 0.83
CA ILE A 162 8.16 -1.87 1.33
C ILE A 162 8.26 -1.55 2.81
N TRP A 163 8.23 -2.59 3.63
CA TRP A 163 8.42 -2.49 5.06
C TRP A 163 9.80 -3.00 5.44
N THR A 164 10.68 -2.05 5.69
CA THR A 164 12.00 -2.27 6.28
C THR A 164 12.33 -1.07 7.19
N ALA A 165 13.29 -1.23 8.09
CA ALA A 165 13.74 -0.18 8.99
C ALA A 165 15.01 0.54 8.48
N ASP A 166 15.52 0.18 7.31
CA ASP A 166 16.80 0.65 6.78
C ASP A 166 16.67 1.46 5.48
N HIS A 167 17.80 2.03 5.04
CA HIS A 167 17.86 2.88 3.85
C HIS A 167 17.68 2.10 2.54
N PHE A 168 17.82 0.76 2.57
CA PHE A 168 17.65 -0.10 1.41
C PHE A 168 16.23 0.01 0.84
N GLY A 169 15.21 0.05 1.70
CA GLY A 169 13.82 0.13 1.25
C GLY A 169 13.49 1.40 0.46
N PHE A 170 14.10 2.54 0.81
CA PHE A 170 13.89 3.79 0.07
C PHE A 170 14.45 3.70 -1.36
N ALA A 171 15.67 3.19 -1.51
CA ALA A 171 16.29 2.99 -2.81
C ALA A 171 15.49 1.99 -3.66
N LEU A 172 15.03 0.90 -3.05
CA LEU A 172 14.19 -0.08 -3.72
C LEU A 172 12.85 0.53 -4.20
N ALA A 173 12.22 1.37 -3.39
CA ALA A 173 11.00 2.07 -3.76
C ALA A 173 11.20 2.97 -5.00
N GLU A 174 12.32 3.71 -5.06
CA GLU A 174 12.68 4.52 -6.22
C GLU A 174 12.86 3.69 -7.48
N CYS A 175 13.56 2.56 -7.38
CA CYS A 175 13.71 1.63 -8.49
C CYS A 175 12.35 1.12 -9.00
N ILE A 176 11.44 0.73 -8.11
CA ILE A 176 10.09 0.28 -8.49
C ILE A 176 9.34 1.39 -9.26
N ARG A 177 9.42 2.64 -8.80
CA ARG A 177 8.78 3.78 -9.47
C ARG A 177 9.36 4.06 -10.85
N ALA A 178 10.67 3.89 -11.02
CA ALA A 178 11.31 4.04 -12.33
C ALA A 178 10.78 3.05 -13.38
N HIS A 179 10.17 1.93 -12.94
CA HIS A 179 9.54 0.92 -13.79
C HIS A 179 8.02 1.11 -13.96
N GLY A 180 7.47 2.27 -13.59
CA GLY A 180 6.08 2.65 -13.86
C GLY A 180 5.08 2.23 -12.79
N HIS A 181 5.53 1.58 -11.72
CA HIS A 181 4.70 1.19 -10.58
C HIS A 181 4.63 2.30 -9.53
N THR A 182 3.66 2.20 -8.62
CA THR A 182 3.64 3.03 -7.42
C THR A 182 4.29 2.30 -6.26
N SER A 183 4.99 3.01 -5.38
CA SER A 183 5.60 2.38 -4.21
C SER A 183 5.82 3.36 -3.07
N GLU A 184 5.87 2.82 -1.86
CA GLU A 184 6.25 3.52 -0.64
C GLU A 184 7.20 2.64 0.20
N CYS A 185 8.07 3.31 0.95
CA CYS A 185 8.89 2.67 1.96
C CYS A 185 8.51 3.25 3.31
N THR A 186 8.34 2.38 4.30
CA THR A 186 7.91 2.80 5.62
C THR A 186 8.55 1.98 6.73
N ASN A 187 8.88 2.65 7.83
CA ASN A 187 9.35 2.02 9.06
C ASN A 187 8.16 1.61 9.96
N GLU A 188 7.00 2.25 9.76
CA GLU A 188 5.71 1.99 10.40
C GLU A 188 4.63 2.23 9.34
N PRO A 189 4.07 1.20 8.71
CA PRO A 189 3.07 1.40 7.66
C PRO A 189 1.84 2.08 8.26
N CYS A 190 1.80 3.41 8.10
CA CYS A 190 0.72 4.28 8.51
C CYS A 190 -0.29 4.30 7.38
N PHE A 191 -1.23 3.36 7.45
CA PHE A 191 -2.56 3.48 6.87
C PHE A 191 -3.56 3.77 7.98
#